data_AF-X1MFH8-F1
#
_entry.id   AF-X1MFH8-F1
#
_cell.length_a   1.000
_cell.length_b   1.000
_cell.length_c   1.000
_cell.angle_alpha   90.00
_cell.angle_beta   90.00
_cell.angle_gamma   90.00
#
_symmetry.space_group_name_H-M   'P 1'
#
loop_
_entity.id
_entity.type
_entity.pdbx_description
1 polymer ?
#
loop_
_entity_poly.entity_id
_entity_poly.type
_entity_poly.pdbx_seq_one_letter_code
_entity_poly.pdbx_strand_id
1 'polypeptide(L)' 'EGEETDFTQTVDSMEIEHEKMEKAKAGDPVGIKVKEKVREGYKVYKI' A
#
# COMPACT_ATOMS: atom_id res chain seq x y z
N GLU A 1 6.61 2.32 -23.03
CA GLU A 1 5.34 2.41 -22.28
C GLU A 1 5.60 2.09 -20.81
N GLY A 2 5.35 3.05 -19.94
CA GLY A 2 5.70 2.98 -18.53
C GLY A 2 5.76 4.39 -18.00
N GLU A 3 4.62 5.07 -18.05
CA GLU A 3 4.47 6.37 -17.41
C GLU A 3 4.70 6.18 -15.91
N GLU A 4 5.42 7.14 -15.32
CA GLU A 4 5.54 7.32 -13.88
C GLU A 4 4.13 7.36 -13.28
N THR A 5 3.61 6.22 -12.88
CA THR A 5 2.26 6.13 -12.33
C THR A 5 2.36 6.38 -10.84
N ASP A 6 2.59 7.65 -10.51
CA ASP A 6 2.42 8.14 -9.16
C ASP A 6 0.94 8.41 -8.95
N PHE A 7 0.32 7.67 -8.03
CA PHE A 7 -1.06 7.89 -7.65
C PHE A 7 -1.18 8.01 -6.14
N THR A 8 -2.15 8.82 -5.74
CA THR A 8 -2.54 8.95 -4.34
C THR A 8 -3.83 8.19 -4.12
N GLN A 9 -3.89 7.41 -3.04
CA GLN A 9 -5.11 6.77 -2.61
C GLN A 9 -5.28 6.85 -1.09
N THR A 10 -6.53 6.93 -0.65
CA THR A 10 -6.89 6.68 0.75
C THR A 10 -6.77 5.18 1.03
N VAL A 11 -6.17 4.82 2.17
CA VAL A 11 -6.07 3.43 2.62
C VAL A 11 -7.40 3.03 3.26
N ASP A 12 -8.25 2.37 2.46
CA ASP A 12 -9.57 1.92 2.91
C ASP A 12 -9.50 0.58 3.68
N SER A 13 -8.45 -0.23 3.46
CA SER A 13 -8.25 -1.52 4.13
C SER A 13 -6.78 -1.86 4.26
N MET A 14 -6.40 -2.34 5.45
CA MET A 14 -5.05 -2.75 5.81
C MET A 14 -5.09 -4.05 6.62
N GLU A 15 -4.20 -4.99 6.31
CA GLU A 15 -4.19 -6.32 6.92
C GLU A 15 -2.75 -6.81 7.18
N ILE A 16 -2.57 -7.58 8.26
CA ILE A 16 -1.33 -8.30 8.60
C ILE A 16 -1.70 -9.75 8.91
N GLU A 17 -1.03 -10.72 8.26
CA GLU A 17 -1.29 -12.15 8.51
C GLU A 17 -2.79 -12.55 8.50
N HIS A 18 -3.57 -11.96 7.58
CA HIS A 18 -5.05 -12.12 7.43
C HIS A 18 -5.91 -11.46 8.52
N GLU A 19 -5.31 -10.72 9.43
CA GLU A 19 -6.01 -9.93 10.45
C GLU A 19 -6.16 -8.47 10.00
N LYS A 20 -7.37 -7.93 10.09
CA LYS A 20 -7.64 -6.52 9.76
C LYS A 20 -7.12 -5.61 10.85
N MET A 21 -6.48 -4.52 10.44
CA MET A 21 -5.89 -3.55 11.35
C MET A 21 -6.09 -2.13 10.88
N GLU A 22 -6.16 -1.19 11.83
CA GLU A 22 -6.31 0.24 11.52
C GLU A 22 -4.95 0.97 11.48
N LYS A 23 -3.94 0.43 12.15
CA LYS A 23 -2.61 1.03 12.29
C LYS A 23 -1.54 -0.04 12.29
N ALA A 24 -0.47 0.21 11.53
CA ALA A 24 0.74 -0.60 11.52
C ALA A 24 1.95 0.20 12.01
N LYS A 25 2.99 -0.51 12.45
CA LYS A 25 4.27 0.07 12.87
C LYS A 25 5.31 -0.07 11.76
N ALA A 26 6.37 0.73 11.86
CA ALA A 26 7.49 0.60 10.94
C ALA A 26 8.13 -0.80 11.09
N GLY A 27 8.28 -1.50 9.96
CA GLY A 27 8.82 -2.86 9.92
C GLY A 27 7.77 -3.97 9.84
N ASP A 28 6.48 -3.67 10.05
CA ASP A 28 5.42 -4.65 9.94
C ASP A 28 5.17 -5.05 8.46
N PRO A 29 5.03 -6.35 8.14
CA PRO A 29 4.67 -6.81 6.80
C PRO A 29 3.16 -6.63 6.57
N VAL A 30 2.79 -5.51 5.97
CA VAL A 30 1.39 -5.11 5.81
C VAL A 30 0.92 -5.24 4.37
N GLY A 31 -0.26 -5.83 4.19
CA GLY A 31 -1.02 -5.81 2.94
C GLY A 31 -1.98 -4.61 2.89
N ILE A 32 -1.99 -3.91 1.75
CA ILE A 32 -2.93 -2.82 1.48
C ILE A 32 -3.61 -3.07 0.14
N LYS A 33 -4.91 -2.82 0.07
CA LYS A 33 -5.64 -2.87 -1.19
C LYS A 33 -5.30 -1.64 -2.04
N VAL A 34 -4.82 -1.88 -3.26
CA VAL A 34 -4.49 -0.83 -4.23
C VAL A 34 -5.55 -0.73 -5.32
N LYS A 35 -5.86 0.49 -5.75
CA LYS A 35 -6.82 0.77 -6.83
C LYS A 35 -6.20 0.59 -8.22
N GLU A 36 -4.88 0.79 -8.32
CA GLU A 36 -4.13 0.72 -9.56
C GLU A 36 -3.10 -0.40 -9.56
N LYS A 37 -2.61 -0.74 -10.77
CA LYS A 37 -1.63 -1.82 -10.95
C LYS A 37 -0.27 -1.37 -10.45
N VAL A 38 0.21 -2.00 -9.38
CA VAL A 38 1.57 -1.80 -8.85
C VAL A 38 2.54 -2.88 -9.33
N ARG A 39 3.84 -2.61 -9.23
CA ARG A 39 4.91 -3.56 -9.51
C ARG A 39 5.86 -3.63 -8.32
N GLU A 40 6.61 -4.71 -8.24
CA GLU A 40 7.66 -4.84 -7.24
C GLU A 40 8.65 -3.66 -7.34
N GLY A 41 9.09 -3.14 -6.19
CA GLY A 41 9.99 -1.99 -6.10
C GLY A 41 9.32 -0.61 -6.05
N TYR A 42 7.99 -0.52 -6.22
CA TYR A 42 7.26 0.73 -6.01
C TYR A 42 7.39 1.18 -4.55
N LYS A 43 7.64 2.47 -4.35
CA LYS A 43 7.76 3.07 -3.02
C LYS A 43 6.45 3.74 -2.63
N VAL A 44 6.07 3.57 -1.37
CA VAL A 44 4.87 4.18 -0.81
C VAL A 44 5.29 5.24 0.19
N TYR A 45 4.67 6.41 0.11
CA TYR A 45 4.93 7.55 0.97
C TYR A 45 3.64 7.99 1.65
N LYS A 46 3.72 8.35 2.92
CA LYS A 46 2.63 9.03 3.62
C LYS A 46 2.72 10.51 3.33
N ILE A 47 1.64 11.08 2.80
CA ILE A 47 1.42 12.52 2.62
C ILE A 47 0.56 13.08 3.75
#